data_AF-A0A1D8JIL4-F1
#
_entry.id   AF-A0A1D8JIL4-F1
#
_cell.length_a   1.000
_cell.length_b   1.000
_cell.length_c   1.000
_cell.angle_alpha   90.00
_cell.angle_beta   90.00
_cell.angle_gamma   90.00
#
_symmetry.space_group_name_H-M   'P 1'
#
loop_
_entity.id
_entity.type
_entity.pdbx_description
1 polymer ?
#
loop_
_entity_poly.entity_id
_entity_poly.type
_entity_poly.pdbx_seq_one_letter_code
_entity_poly.pdbx_strand_id
1 'polypeptide(L)' 'MTIKNVMEIIVRDVLLRNKTELKLICSCDRCLDDIMAHALNNLPPRYIVNPDHQPLSRKIHVVNLMNKSKAVLL' A
#
# COMPACT_ATOMS: atom_id res chain seq x y z
N MET A 1 22.33 -4.05 -5.09
CA MET A 1 21.10 -3.25 -5.25
C MET A 1 19.90 -4.19 -5.17
N THR A 2 18.82 -3.80 -4.50
CA THR A 2 17.65 -4.67 -4.29
C THR A 2 16.41 -4.00 -4.89
N ILE A 3 15.80 -4.66 -5.88
CA ILE A 3 14.51 -4.24 -6.43
C ILE A 3 13.43 -4.53 -5.39
N LYS A 4 12.60 -3.55 -5.04
CA LYS A 4 11.52 -3.70 -4.03
C LYS A 4 10.23 -3.05 -4.48
N ASN A 5 9.10 -3.71 -4.25
CA ASN A 5 7.78 -3.13 -4.46
C ASN A 5 7.40 -2.24 -3.27
N VAL A 6 7.36 -0.93 -3.47
CA VAL A 6 7.02 0.03 -2.41
C VAL A 6 5.58 -0.15 -1.91
N MET A 7 4.70 -0.74 -2.72
CA MET A 7 3.32 -1.02 -2.29
C MET A 7 3.27 -1.95 -1.09
N GLU A 8 4.21 -2.88 -0.92
CA GLU A 8 4.27 -3.77 0.25
C GLU A 8 4.34 -2.98 1.56
N ILE A 9 5.09 -1.89 1.54
CA ILE A 9 5.33 -1.06 2.72
C ILE A 9 4.14 -0.11 2.94
N ILE A 10 3.58 0.45 1.86
CA ILE A 10 2.37 1.28 1.96
C ILE A 10 1.19 0.47 2.51
N VAL A 11 0.94 -0.73 1.97
CA VAL A 11 -0.16 -1.59 2.40
C VAL A 11 0.03 -2.00 3.86
N ARG A 12 1.24 -2.39 4.27
CA ARG A 12 1.55 -2.69 5.68
C ARG A 12 1.26 -1.50 6.60
N ASP A 13 1.76 -0.31 6.25
CA ASP A 13 1.57 0.89 7.06
C ASP A 13 0.08 1.25 7.20
N VAL A 14 -0.69 1.15 6.11
CA VAL A 14 -2.14 1.40 6.12
C VAL A 14 -2.87 0.35 6.96
N LEU A 15 -2.56 -0.93 6.78
CA LEU A 15 -3.19 -2.02 7.52
C LEU A 15 -2.96 -1.88 9.02
N LEU A 16 -1.71 -1.62 9.44
CA LEU A 16 -1.37 -1.49 10.86
C LEU A 16 -1.97 -0.23 11.50
N ARG A 17 -1.99 0.90 10.79
CA ARG A 17 -2.60 2.15 11.30
C ARG A 17 -4.11 2.03 11.51
N ASN A 18 -4.79 1.27 10.66
CA ASN A 18 -6.25 1.13 10.71
C ASN A 18 -6.69 -0.19 11.39
N LYS A 19 -5.76 -0.94 11.99
CA LYS A 19 -6.01 -2.29 12.54
C LYS A 19 -7.18 -2.33 13.52
N THR A 20 -7.31 -1.29 14.35
CA THR A 20 -8.38 -1.14 15.35
C THR A 20 -9.74 -0.83 14.72
N GLU A 21 -9.76 -0.02 13.66
CA GLU A 21 -10.97 0.40 12.96
C GLU A 21 -11.54 -0.68 12.04
N LEU A 22 -10.67 -1.53 11.49
CA LEU A 22 -11.03 -2.63 10.58
C LEU A 22 -11.83 -3.75 11.25
N LYS A 23 -11.98 -3.73 12.59
CA LYS A 23 -12.74 -4.73 13.37
C LYS A 23 -12.43 -6.18 12.94
N LEU A 24 -11.14 -6.45 12.72
CA LEU A 24 -10.68 -7.76 12.24
C LEU A 24 -11.02 -8.85 13.26
N ILE A 25 -11.57 -9.96 12.78
CA ILE A 25 -11.89 -11.14 13.60
C ILE A 25 -10.61 -11.78 14.16
N CYS A 26 -9.52 -11.75 13.40
CA CYS A 26 -8.20 -12.20 13.79
C CYS A 26 -7.14 -11.23 13.32
N SER A 27 -6.07 -11.07 14.11
CA SER A 27 -5.05 -10.06 13.85
C SER A 27 -3.61 -10.59 14.06
N CYS A 28 -3.46 -11.92 13.99
CA CYS A 28 -2.16 -12.60 13.95
C CYS A 28 -1.44 -12.34 12.63
N ASP A 29 -0.13 -12.60 12.61
CA ASP A 29 0.72 -12.31 11.46
C ASP A 29 0.22 -12.96 10.18
N ARG A 30 -0.22 -14.23 10.24
CA ARG A 30 -0.77 -14.95 9.09
C ARG A 30 -1.99 -14.25 8.49
N CYS A 31 -2.96 -13.83 9.31
CA CYS A 31 -4.15 -13.14 8.82
C CYS A 31 -3.81 -11.75 8.25
N LEU A 32 -2.84 -11.05 8.85
CA LEU A 32 -2.38 -9.77 8.31
C LEU A 32 -1.67 -9.97 6.95
N ASP A 33 -0.84 -11.00 6.82
CA ASP A 33 -0.16 -11.34 5.58
C ASP A 33 -1.16 -11.75 4.47
N ASP A 34 -2.22 -12.49 4.81
CA ASP A 34 -3.31 -12.83 3.87
C ASP A 34 -4.03 -11.57 3.36
N ILE A 35 -4.35 -10.62 4.25
CA ILE A 35 -4.95 -9.32 3.89
C ILE A 35 -3.98 -8.52 3.00
N MET A 36 -2.70 -8.48 3.36
CA MET A 36 -1.67 -7.81 2.57
C MET A 36 -1.56 -8.42 1.16
N ALA A 37 -1.49 -9.75 1.06
CA ALA A 37 -1.40 -10.46 -0.22
C ALA A 37 -2.62 -10.16 -1.10
N HIS A 38 -3.83 -10.21 -0.52
CA HIS A 38 -5.06 -9.88 -1.23
C HIS A 38 -5.05 -8.44 -1.75
N ALA A 39 -4.64 -7.47 -0.93
CA ALA A 39 -4.55 -6.07 -1.34
C ALA A 39 -3.50 -5.86 -2.44
N LEU A 40 -2.32 -6.46 -2.31
CA LEU A 40 -1.21 -6.31 -3.26
C LEU A 40 -1.54 -6.89 -4.64
N ASN A 41 -2.28 -7.99 -4.70
CA ASN A 41 -2.73 -8.59 -5.96
C ASN A 41 -3.70 -7.70 -6.75
N ASN A 42 -4.37 -6.75 -6.08
CA ASN A 42 -5.33 -5.83 -6.67
C ASN A 42 -4.76 -4.42 -6.89
N LEU A 43 -3.50 -4.18 -6.51
CA LEU A 43 -2.84 -2.89 -6.64
C LEU A 43 -1.75 -2.95 -7.72
N PRO A 44 -1.57 -1.89 -8.54
CA PRO A 44 -0.45 -1.84 -9.46
C PRO A 44 0.88 -1.80 -8.68
N PRO A 45 1.83 -2.71 -8.94
CA PRO A 45 3.10 -2.73 -8.23
C PRO A 45 3.93 -1.48 -8.57
N ARG A 46 4.74 -1.03 -7.61
CA ARG A 46 5.63 0.14 -7.78
C ARG A 46 7.03 -0.20 -7.32
N TYR A 47 7.86 -0.63 -8.25
CA TYR A 47 9.23 -1.04 -7.96
C TYR A 47 10.20 0.14 -7.88
N ILE A 48 11.11 0.08 -6.90
CA ILE A 48 12.27 0.96 -6.78
C ILE A 48 13.55 0.15 -6.67
N VAL A 49 14.65 0.71 -7.17
CA VAL A 49 16.01 0.13 -7.04
C VAL A 49 16.79 0.82 -5.92
N ASN A 50 16.56 2.13 -5.74
CA ASN A 50 17.12 2.92 -4.65
C ASN A 50 16.08 3.09 -3.52
N PRO A 51 16.30 2.53 -2.32
CA PRO A 51 15.43 2.74 -1.16
C PRO A 51 15.15 4.20 -0.82
N ASP A 52 16.08 5.11 -1.12
CA ASP A 52 15.92 6.56 -0.87
C ASP A 52 14.78 7.18 -1.70
N HIS A 53 14.33 6.49 -2.75
CA HIS A 53 13.22 6.95 -3.60
C HIS A 53 11.85 6.48 -3.06
N GLN A 54 11.83 5.78 -1.92
CA GLN A 54 10.60 5.36 -1.27
C GLN A 54 9.68 6.54 -0.89
N PRO A 55 10.15 7.68 -0.33
CA PRO A 55 9.29 8.82 -0.03
C PRO A 55 8.67 9.43 -1.29
N LEU A 56 9.44 9.49 -2.38
CA LEU A 56 8.97 10.02 -3.66
C LEU A 56 7.90 9.11 -4.28
N SER A 57 8.13 7.81 -4.34
CA SER A 57 7.17 6.84 -4.88
C SER A 57 5.85 6.82 -4.09
N ARG A 58 5.91 6.96 -2.76
CA ARG A 58 4.72 7.17 -1.91
C ARG A 58 3.93 8.43 -2.31
N LYS A 59 4.61 9.59 -2.45
CA LYS A 59 3.96 10.85 -2.87
C LYS A 59 3.27 10.70 -4.22
N ILE A 60 3.95 10.10 -5.20
CA ILE A 60 3.39 9.88 -6.54
C ILE A 60 2.15 8.97 -6.47
N HIS A 61 2.15 7.93 -5.62
CA HIS A 61 0.97 7.08 -5.44
C HIS A 61 -0.23 7.88 -4.91
N VAL A 62 -0.03 8.69 -3.87
CA VAL A 62 -1.10 9.53 -3.30
C VAL A 62 -1.63 10.52 -4.34
N VAL A 63 -0.76 11.22 -5.06
CA VAL A 63 -1.17 12.15 -6.12
C VAL A 63 -2.00 11.45 -7.19
N ASN A 64 -1.62 10.23 -7.60
CA ASN A 64 -2.39 9.47 -8.56
C ASN A 64 -3.79 9.10 -8.04
N LEU A 65 -3.92 8.74 -6.76
CA LEU A 65 -5.24 8.49 -6.15
C LEU A 65 -6.09 9.76 -6.15
N MET A 66 -5.51 10.90 -5.77
CA MET A 66 -6.21 12.20 -5.78
C MET A 66 -6.69 12.58 -7.18
N ASN A 67 -5.87 12.34 -8.20
CA ASN A 67 -6.25 12.62 -9.59
C ASN A 67 -7.34 11.66 -10.10
N LYS A 68 -7.31 10.38 -9.70
CA LYS A 68 -8.41 9.44 -10.00
C LYS A 68 -9.71 9.88 -9.34
N SER A 69 -9.69 10.29 -8.08
CA SER A 69 -10.90 10.78 -7.39
C SER A 69 -11.47 12.04 -8.06
N LYS A 70 -10.62 12.94 -8.55
CA LYS A 70 -11.07 14.11 -9.32
C LYS A 70 -11.68 13.75 -10.67
N ALA A 71 -11.17 12.71 -11.34
CA ALA A 71 -11.69 12.25 -12.62
C ALA A 71 -13.04 11.53 -12.53
N VAL A 72 -13.43 11.04 -11.35
CA VAL A 72 -14.76 10.42 -11.10
C VAL A 72 -15.83 11.47 -10.78
N LEU A 73 -15.44 12.72 -10.50
CA LEU A 73 -16.30 13.84 -10.11
C LEU A 73 -16.56 14.84 -11.25
N LEU A 74 -16.19 14.51 -12.49
CA LEU A 74 -16.43 15.26 -13.73
C LEU A 74 -17.14 14.37 -14.74
#